data_AF-A0A1V4TZM2-F1
#
_entry.id   AF-A0A1V4TZM2-F1
#
_cell.length_a   1.000
_cell.length_b   1.000
_cell.length_c   1.000
_cell.angle_alpha   90.00
_cell.angle_beta   90.00
_cell.angle_gamma   90.00
#
_symmetry.space_group_name_H-M   'P 1'
#
loop_
_entity.id
_entity.type
_entity.pdbx_description
1 polymer ?
#
loop_
_entity_poly.entity_id
_entity_poly.type
_entity_poly.pdbx_seq_one_letter_code
_entity_poly.pdbx_strand_id
1 'polypeptide(L)' 'MRERYRCTCCGRTAEGTVEELNAQGWKRRTRTKNSRNKIITACPEHVELMRAELEGGE' A
#
# COMPACT_ATOMS: atom_id res chain seq x y z
N MET A 1 -19.25 -0.93 0.77
CA MET A 1 -18.55 -0.57 2.02
C MET A 1 -17.42 0.36 1.63
N ARG A 2 -17.38 1.59 2.15
CA ARG A 2 -16.26 2.52 1.88
C ARG A 2 -15.15 2.22 2.88
N GLU A 3 -13.93 2.06 2.37
CA GLU A 3 -12.73 1.87 3.16
C GLU A 3 -11.88 3.14 3.14
N ARG A 4 -11.20 3.40 4.25
CA ARG A 4 -10.26 4.52 4.36
C ARG A 4 -8.85 3.95 4.48
N TYR A 5 -8.04 4.20 3.47
CA TYR A 5 -6.65 3.79 3.43
C TYR A 5 -5.74 4.92 3.89
N ARG A 6 -4.79 4.60 4.76
CA ARG A 6 -3.74 5.53 5.19
C ARG A 6 -2.39 5.01 4.71
N CYS A 7 -1.67 5.85 3.98
CA CYS A 7 -0.33 5.54 3.53
C CYS A 7 0.57 5.46 4.74
N THR A 8 1.27 4.33 4.89
CA THR A 8 2.20 4.11 6.00
C THR A 8 3.49 4.91 5.83
N CYS A 9 3.84 5.30 4.59
CA CYS A 9 5.07 6.03 4.28
C CYS A 9 4.92 7.54 4.49
N CYS A 10 3.95 8.19 3.83
CA CYS A 10 3.75 9.63 3.90
C CYS A 10 2.55 10.08 4.75
N GLY A 11 1.75 9.14 5.27
CA GLY A 11 0.61 9.47 6.10
C GLY A 11 -0.63 9.96 5.36
N ARG A 12 -0.60 10.14 4.03
CA ARG A 12 -1.78 10.49 3.20
C ARG A 12 -2.94 9.55 3.50
N THR A 13 -4.16 10.05 3.42
CA THR A 13 -5.36 9.22 3.51
C THR A 13 -6.23 9.35 2.27
N ALA A 14 -6.79 8.24 1.81
CA ALA A 14 -7.82 8.21 0.78
C ALA A 14 -9.03 7.42 1.28
N GLU A 15 -10.21 7.77 0.79
CA GLU A 15 -11.46 7.09 1.10
C GLU A 15 -12.13 6.68 -0.21
N GLY A 16 -12.64 5.46 -0.27
CA GLY A 16 -13.32 4.92 -1.45
C GLY A 16 -13.61 3.45 -1.27
N THR A 17 -14.17 2.79 -2.28
CA THR A 17 -14.21 1.33 -2.30
C THR A 17 -12.81 0.74 -2.52
N VAL A 18 -12.60 -0.54 -2.19
CA VAL A 18 -11.33 -1.24 -2.46
C VAL A 18 -10.92 -1.13 -3.92
N GLU A 19 -11.89 -1.27 -4.82
CA GLU A 19 -11.68 -1.19 -6.26
C GLU A 19 -11.26 0.21 -6.69
N GLU A 20 -11.96 1.26 -6.22
CA GLU A 20 -11.58 2.65 -6.49
C GLU A 20 -10.20 3.01 -5.93
N LEU A 21 -9.87 2.53 -4.73
CA LEU A 21 -8.56 2.77 -4.13
C LEU A 21 -7.46 2.05 -4.91
N ASN A 22 -7.68 0.80 -5.32
CA ASN A 22 -6.75 0.08 -6.18
C ASN A 22 -6.61 0.75 -7.56
N ALA A 23 -7.69 1.26 -8.14
CA ALA A 23 -7.67 2.01 -9.40
C ALA A 23 -6.92 3.33 -9.27
N GLN A 24 -6.99 3.99 -8.11
CA GLN A 24 -6.15 5.15 -7.75
C GLN A 24 -4.70 4.77 -7.42
N GLY A 25 -4.32 3.50 -7.56
CA GLY A 25 -2.96 3.01 -7.32
C GLY A 25 -2.63 2.74 -5.85
N TRP A 26 -3.61 2.75 -4.94
CA TRP A 26 -3.38 2.35 -3.55
C TRP A 26 -3.29 0.83 -3.43
N LYS A 27 -2.16 0.33 -2.95
CA LYS A 27 -1.95 -1.10 -2.70
C LYS A 27 -1.88 -1.38 -1.21
N ARG A 28 -2.56 -2.44 -0.80
CA ARG A 28 -2.44 -3.06 0.52
C ARG A 28 -1.55 -4.29 0.39
N ARG A 29 -0.46 -4.32 1.14
CA ARG A 29 0.48 -5.44 1.16
C ARG A 29 0.69 -5.94 2.57
N THR A 30 0.83 -7.24 2.72
CA THR A 30 1.20 -7.84 4.00
C THR A 30 2.70 -8.08 3.98
N ARG A 31 3.43 -7.44 4.89
CA ARG A 31 4.86 -7.71 5.10
C ARG A 31 5.03 -8.54 6.37
N THR A 32 5.77 -9.64 6.27
CA THR A 32 6.14 -10.47 7.40
C THR A 32 7.51 -10.03 7.90
N LYS A 33 7.61 -9.60 9.16
CA LYS A 33 8.91 -9.39 9.84
C LYS A 33 8.81 -10.13 11.17
N ASN A 34 9.50 -11.27 11.29
CA ASN A 34 9.50 -12.13 12.49
C ASN A 34 8.09 -12.42 13.06
N SER A 35 7.33 -13.30 12.40
CA SER A 35 6.03 -13.83 12.88
C SER A 35 4.87 -12.84 13.06
N ARG A 36 5.01 -11.54 12.74
CA ARG A 36 3.85 -10.63 12.63
C ARG A 36 3.62 -10.22 11.18
N ASN A 37 2.46 -10.61 10.66
CA ASN A 37 1.91 -10.08 9.42
C ASN A 37 1.53 -8.61 9.65
N LYS A 38 2.33 -7.66 9.15
CA LYS A 38 1.97 -6.25 9.16
C LYS A 38 1.30 -5.91 7.84
N ILE A 39 0.04 -5.47 7.92
CA ILE A 39 -0.65 -4.89 6.78
C ILE A 39 -0.11 -3.47 6.60
N ILE A 40 0.44 -3.20 5.42
CA ILE A 40 0.98 -1.91 5.02
C ILE A 40 0.18 -1.44 3.82
N THR A 41 -0.36 -0.23 3.92
CA THR A 41 -1.05 0.41 2.81
C THR A 41 -0.19 1.57 2.33
N ALA A 42 -0.04 1.70 1.02
CA ALA A 42 0.76 2.75 0.38
C ALA A 42 -0.06 3.51 -0.67
N CYS A 43 0.24 4.81 -0.82
CA CYS A 43 -0.33 5.65 -1.87
C CYS A 43 0.39 5.37 -3.21
N PRO A 44 -0.20 5.73 -4.37
CA PRO A 44 0.35 5.45 -5.70
C PRO A 44 1.85 5.74 -5.83
N GLU A 45 2.31 6.93 -5.41
CA GLU A 45 3.74 7.29 -5.47
C GLU A 45 4.65 6.34 -4.69
N HIS A 46 4.24 5.92 -3.49
CA HIS A 46 5.02 4.99 -2.67
C HIS A 46 4.84 3.54 -3.10
N VAL A 47 3.73 3.22 -3.77
CA VAL A 47 3.54 1.90 -4.37
C VAL A 47 4.55 1.70 -5.48
N GLU A 48 4.81 2.70 -6.32
CA GLU A 48 5.84 2.64 -7.36
C GLU A 48 7.23 2.43 -6.75
N LEU A 49 7.58 3.17 -5.70
CA LEU A 49 8.84 2.98 -4.97
C LEU A 49 8.96 1.57 -4.36
N MET A 50 7.89 1.08 -3.73
CA MET A 50 7.87 -0.27 -3.16
C MET A 50 7.92 -1.37 -4.22
N ARG A 51 7.37 -1.15 -5.42
CA ARG A 51 7.47 -2.10 -6.53
C ARG A 51 8.91 -2.16 -7.06
N ALA A 52 9.55 -1.00 -7.24
CA ALA A 52 10.94 -0.92 -7.66
C ALA A 52 11.90 -1.66 -6.71
N GLU A 53 11.68 -1.57 -5.39
CA GLU A 53 12.49 -2.32 -4.39
C GLU A 53 12.36 -3.86 -4.49
N LEU A 54 11.31 -4.38 -5.12
CA LEU A 54 11.06 -5.82 -5.24
C LEU A 54 11.55 -6.40 -6.56
N GLU A 55 11.53 -5.59 -7.61
CA GLU A 55 12.01 -5.98 -8.94
C GLU A 55 13.52 -5.74 -9.08
N GLY A 56 14.12 -4.84 -8.29
CA GLY A 56 15.57 -4.56 -8.30
C GLY A 56 16.43 -5.49 -7.44
N GLY A 57 15.95 -6.69 -7.11
CA GLY A 57 16.72 -7.71 -6.41
C GLY A 57 17.41 -8.67 -7.38
N GLU A 58 18.34 -8.16 -8.18
CA GLU A 58 19.28 -8.93 -9.01
C GLU A 58 20.67 -9.00 -8.37
#